data_AF-A0A4S3TQ63-F1
#
_entry.id   AF-A0A4S3TQ63-F1
#
_cell.length_a   1.000
_cell.length_b   1.000
_cell.length_c   1.000
_cell.angle_alpha   90.00
_cell.angle_beta   90.00
_cell.angle_gamma   90.00
#
_symmetry.space_group_name_H-M   'P 1'
#
loop_
_entity.id
_entity.type
_entity.pdbx_description
1 polymer ?
#
loop_
_entity_poly.entity_id
_entity_poly.type
_entity_poly.pdbx_seq_one_letter_code
_entity_poly.pdbx_strand_id
1 'polypeptide(L)' 'MTETYEQILEIVAENPGATVEEITDLAHDRGITDTDISGVLSKAVNNDDLLEFDGRYWVMRTGNYRFHQYDHPET' A
#
# COMPACT_ATOMS: atom_id res chain seq x y z
N MET A 1 -7.65 -10.17 10.23
CA MET A 1 -7.28 -9.58 11.55
C MET A 1 -8.05 -8.27 11.62
N THR A 2 -7.48 -7.09 11.88
CA THR A 2 -8.18 -5.82 11.64
C THR A 2 -8.34 -5.57 10.15
N GLU A 3 -9.58 -5.46 9.66
CA GLU A 3 -9.91 -5.23 8.24
C GLU A 3 -9.18 -4.02 7.63
N THR A 4 -8.86 -3.02 8.45
CA THR A 4 -8.06 -1.85 8.06
C THR A 4 -6.65 -2.20 7.57
N TYR A 5 -6.00 -3.20 8.18
CA TYR A 5 -4.64 -3.62 7.78
C TYR A 5 -4.64 -4.19 6.36
N GLU A 6 -5.65 -5.00 6.06
CA GLU A 6 -5.83 -5.66 4.77
C GLU A 6 -6.21 -4.61 3.69
N GLN A 7 -7.00 -3.58 4.03
CA GLN A 7 -7.28 -2.43 3.15
C GLN A 7 -6.04 -1.55 2.85
N ILE A 8 -5.15 -1.29 3.83
CA ILE A 8 -3.93 -0.52 3.56
C ILE A 8 -2.96 -1.31 2.67
N LEU A 9 -2.87 -2.64 2.82
CA LEU A 9 -2.10 -3.48 1.89
C LEU A 9 -2.70 -3.45 0.48
N GLU A 10 -4.03 -3.45 0.34
CA GLU A 10 -4.72 -3.33 -0.95
C GLU A 10 -4.40 -2.00 -1.66
N ILE A 11 -4.44 -0.87 -0.93
CA ILE A 11 -4.05 0.45 -1.47
C ILE A 11 -2.62 0.44 -2.03
N VAL A 12 -1.67 -0.18 -1.31
CA VAL A 12 -0.26 -0.31 -1.75
C VAL A 12 -0.08 -1.32 -2.88
N ALA A 13 -0.96 -2.33 -2.99
CA ALA A 13 -0.98 -3.27 -4.10
C ALA A 13 -1.53 -2.65 -5.39
N GLU A 14 -2.52 -1.77 -5.29
CA GLU A 14 -3.06 -0.98 -6.40
C GLU A 14 -2.12 0.16 -6.82
N ASN A 15 -1.39 0.75 -5.88
CA ASN A 15 -0.51 1.90 -6.08
C ASN A 15 0.94 1.57 -5.66
N PRO A 16 1.62 0.62 -6.35
CA PRO A 16 2.96 0.19 -5.99
C PRO A 16 3.98 1.32 -6.21
N GLY A 17 4.73 1.64 -5.16
CA GLY A 17 5.66 2.78 -5.15
C GLY A 17 5.04 4.12 -4.72
N ALA A 18 3.79 4.13 -4.24
CA ALA A 18 3.21 5.31 -3.60
C ALA A 18 3.94 5.67 -2.30
N THR A 19 3.94 6.97 -1.97
CA THR A 19 4.45 7.51 -0.71
C THR A 19 3.45 7.35 0.44
N VAL A 20 3.93 7.48 1.69
CA VAL A 20 3.06 7.47 2.89
C VAL A 20 1.99 8.56 2.82
N GLU A 21 2.28 9.72 2.22
CA GLU A 21 1.31 10.81 2.06
C GLU A 21 0.19 10.43 1.08
N GLU A 22 0.54 9.86 -0.09
CA GLU A 22 -0.43 9.36 -1.07
C GLU A 22 -1.26 8.19 -0.53
N ILE A 23 -0.63 7.24 0.17
CA ILE A 23 -1.33 6.11 0.82
C ILE A 23 -2.30 6.63 1.89
N THR A 24 -1.97 7.72 2.59
CA THR A 24 -2.84 8.34 3.60
C THR A 24 -4.03 9.06 2.96
N ASP A 25 -3.84 9.76 1.84
CA ASP A 25 -4.94 10.40 1.08
C ASP A 25 -5.91 9.36 0.50
N LEU A 26 -5.38 8.30 -0.12
CA LEU A 26 -6.15 7.17 -0.63
C LEU A 26 -6.88 6.39 0.48
N ALA A 27 -6.28 6.27 1.67
CA ALA A 27 -6.93 5.70 2.84
C ALA A 27 -8.08 6.60 3.34
N HIS A 28 -7.88 7.92 3.34
CA HIS A 28 -8.88 8.90 3.75
C HIS A 28 -10.08 8.93 2.78
N ASP A 29 -9.87 8.82 1.46
CA ASP A 29 -10.95 8.66 0.47
C ASP A 29 -11.79 7.39 0.73
N ARG A 30 -11.13 6.28 1.10
CA ARG A 30 -11.78 5.03 1.55
C ARG A 30 -12.37 5.12 2.98
N GLY A 31 -12.34 6.29 3.62
CA GLY A 31 -12.92 6.53 4.94
C GLY A 31 -12.07 6.06 6.13
N ILE A 32 -10.82 5.63 5.89
CA ILE A 32 -9.86 5.20 6.90
C ILE A 32 -9.13 6.44 7.43
N THR A 33 -9.76 7.14 8.39
CA THR A 33 -9.27 8.43 8.90
C THR A 33 -8.70 8.36 10.33
N ASP A 34 -9.17 7.41 11.14
CA ASP A 34 -8.71 7.18 12.52
C ASP A 34 -7.75 5.97 12.59
N THR A 35 -6.63 6.05 11.86
CA THR A 35 -5.65 4.96 11.78
C THR A 35 -4.23 5.48 11.58
N ASP A 36 -3.29 4.95 12.36
CA ASP A 36 -1.85 5.22 12.17
C ASP A 36 -1.31 4.45 10.95
N ILE A 37 -1.48 5.06 9.77
CA ILE A 37 -1.01 4.54 8.48
C ILE A 37 0.50 4.23 8.54
N SER A 38 1.30 5.09 9.18
CA SER A 38 2.75 4.90 9.32
C SER A 38 3.11 3.65 10.14
N GLY A 39 2.44 3.44 11.27
CA GLY A 39 2.61 2.23 12.10
C GLY A 39 2.08 0.95 11.43
N VAL A 40 0.99 1.03 10.66
CA VAL A 40 0.48 -0.09 9.85
C VAL A 40 1.51 -0.52 8.79
N LEU A 41 2.08 0.44 8.06
CA LEU A 41 3.05 0.18 7.00
C LEU A 41 4.40 -0.31 7.58
N SER A 42 4.87 0.29 8.68
CA SER A 42 6.04 -0.17 9.43
C SER A 42 5.87 -1.60 9.95
N LYS A 43 4.67 -1.95 10.43
CA LYS A 43 4.32 -3.31 10.85
C LYS A 43 4.30 -4.28 9.66
N ALA A 44 3.81 -3.87 8.50
CA ALA A 44 3.79 -4.69 7.30
C ALA A 44 5.21 -4.97 6.74
N VAL A 45 6.14 -4.02 6.84
CA VAL A 45 7.57 -4.25 6.56
C VAL A 45 8.17 -5.25 7.58
N ASN A 46 7.85 -5.14 8.87
CA ASN A 46 8.28 -6.11 9.89
C ASN A 46 7.66 -7.51 9.74
N ASN A 47 6.46 -7.60 9.14
CA ASN A 47 5.76 -8.84 8.85
C ASN A 47 6.20 -9.53 7.54
N ASP A 48 7.15 -8.93 6.78
CA ASP A 48 7.58 -9.42 5.46
C ASP A 48 6.54 -9.25 4.34
N ASP A 49 5.44 -8.51 4.58
CA ASP A 49 4.36 -8.23 3.62
C ASP A 49 4.73 -7.12 2.61
N LEU A 50 5.41 -6.06 3.09
CA LEU A 50 5.85 -4.91 2.30
C LEU A 50 7.38 -4.76 2.24
N LEU A 51 7.86 -4.07 1.21
CA LEU A 51 9.20 -3.51 1.11
C LEU A 51 9.15 -1.99 1.22
N GLU A 52 10.05 -1.45 2.06
CA GLU A 52 10.40 -0.03 2.05
C GLU A 52 11.47 0.23 0.98
N PHE A 53 11.22 1.20 0.09
CA PHE A 53 12.18 1.65 -0.93
C PHE A 53 12.48 3.15 -0.78
N ASP A 54 13.77 3.52 -0.88
CA ASP A 54 14.28 4.89 -0.71
C ASP A 54 13.85 5.60 0.60
N GLY A 55 13.45 4.83 1.62
CA GLY A 55 12.86 5.33 2.86
C GLY A 55 11.52 6.06 2.69
N ARG A 56 10.86 5.95 1.52
CA ARG A 56 9.67 6.75 1.17
C ARG A 56 8.59 6.07 0.33
N TYR A 57 8.92 5.07 -0.50
CA TYR A 57 8.03 4.49 -1.51
C TYR A 57 7.76 3.01 -1.23
N TRP A 58 6.53 2.62 -0.92
CA TRP A 58 6.23 1.27 -0.45
C TRP A 58 5.75 0.35 -1.57
N VAL A 59 6.11 -0.94 -1.48
CA VAL A 59 5.80 -1.94 -2.52
C VAL A 59 5.43 -3.27 -1.89
N MET A 60 4.44 -3.99 -2.45
CA MET A 60 4.10 -5.35 -2.03
C MET A 60 5.29 -6.30 -2.22
N ARG A 61 5.68 -7.00 -1.14
CA ARG A 61 6.82 -7.94 -1.15
C ARG A 61 6.43 -9.32 -1.65
N THR A 62 5.22 -9.78 -1.33
CA THR A 62 4.63 -11.00 -1.87
C THR A 62 3.48 -10.67 -2.82
N GLY A 63 3.77 -10.68 -4.12
CA GLY A 63 2.81 -10.37 -5.19
C GLY A 63 1.73 -11.44 -5.39
N ASN A 64 0.84 -11.62 -4.41
CA ASN A 64 -0.38 -12.44 -4.54
C ASN A 64 -1.51 -11.64 -5.21
N TYR A 65 -1.49 -10.31 -5.08
CA TYR A 65 -2.22 -9.40 -5.94
C TYR A 65 -1.59 -9.45 -7.34
N ARG A 66 -2.26 -10.13 -8.27
CA ARG A 66 -1.93 -10.05 -9.69
C ARG A 66 -2.06 -8.60 -10.13
N PHE A 67 -1.06 -8.08 -10.84
CA PHE A 67 -1.20 -6.85 -11.62
C PHE A 67 -2.44 -6.98 -12.51
N HIS A 68 -3.48 -6.20 -12.19
CA HIS A 68 -4.65 -6.08 -13.05
C HIS A 68 -4.25 -5.18 -14.22
N GLN A 69 -3.72 -5.82 -15.26
CA GLN A 69 -3.33 -5.28 -16.58
C GLN A 69 -3.35 -3.76 -16.65
N TYR A 70 -2.20 -3.14 -16.36
CA TYR A 70 -1.97 -1.75 -16.72
C TYR A 70 -1.97 -1.68 -18.26
N ASP A 71 -3.12 -1.30 -18.82
CA ASP A 71 -3.31 -1.21 -20.27
C ASP A 71 -2.57 0.05 -20.75
N HIS A 72 -1.27 -0.13 -20.99
CA HIS A 72 -0.37 0.90 -21.49
C HIS A 72 -0.52 0.92 -23.02
N PRO A 73 -1.19 1.94 -23.61
CA PRO A 73 -1.23 2.04 -25.07
C PRO A 73 0.18 2.35 -25.58
N GLU A 74 0.76 1.40 -26.32
CA GLU A 74 2.04 1.61 -27.01
C GLU A 74 1.87 2.72 -28.08
N THR A 75 2.72 3.74 -28.02
CA THR A 75 2.72 4.92 -28.91
C THR A 75 3.83 4.85 -29.96
#